data_AF-A0A917CGL3-F1
#
_entry.id   AF-A0A917CGL3-F1
#
_cell.length_a   1.000
_cell.length_b   1.000
_cell.length_c   1.000
_cell.angle_alpha   90.00
_cell.angle_beta   90.00
_cell.angle_gamma   90.00
#
_symmetry.space_group_name_H-M   'P 1'
#
loop_
_entity.id
_entity.type
_entity.pdbx_description
1 polymer ?
#
loop_
_entity_poly.entity_id
_entity_poly.type
_entity_poly.pdbx_seq_one_letter_code
_entity_poly.pdbx_strand_id
1 'polypeptide(L)'
;MAQYKCLPMYEYIRPGIYVLFNQNGDFTTTDDKVIAALDGAAPFIERVDVEKAEEVAEETVIEPVVSVEVAEEVVTEPEPEVKPESRRKK
;
A
#
# COMPACT_ATOMS: atom_id res chain seq x y z
N MET A 1 -20.49 0.15 16.66
CA MET A 1 -19.38 -0.74 17.07
C MET A 1 -18.75 -1.24 15.77
N ALA A 2 -17.47 -1.00 15.57
CA ALA A 2 -16.79 -1.33 14.31
C ALA A 2 -16.18 -2.73 14.39
N GLN A 3 -16.32 -3.51 13.32
CA GLN A 3 -15.82 -4.87 13.20
C GLN A 3 -14.81 -4.93 12.07
N TYR A 4 -13.64 -5.51 12.35
CA TYR A 4 -12.54 -5.63 11.39
C TYR A 4 -12.13 -7.08 11.24
N LYS A 5 -11.65 -7.40 10.05
CA LYS A 5 -11.10 -8.70 9.70
C LYS A 5 -9.71 -8.56 9.09
N CYS A 6 -8.82 -9.44 9.52
CA CYS A 6 -7.42 -9.50 9.11
C CYS A 6 -6.94 -10.96 9.17
N LEU A 7 -5.63 -11.19 9.09
CA LEU A 7 -5.02 -12.48 9.32
C LEU A 7 -5.21 -12.94 10.79
N PRO A 8 -5.36 -14.25 11.03
CA PRO A 8 -5.34 -14.85 12.36
C PRO A 8 -4.16 -14.37 13.21
N MET A 9 -4.43 -14.04 14.48
CA MET A 9 -3.40 -13.63 15.45
C MET A 9 -2.52 -12.46 14.98
N TYR A 10 -3.02 -11.64 14.06
CA TYR A 10 -2.28 -10.48 13.57
C TYR A 10 -2.14 -9.44 14.68
N GLU A 11 -0.94 -8.88 14.79
CA GLU A 11 -0.65 -7.75 15.69
C GLU A 11 -0.47 -6.47 14.88
N TYR A 12 -1.29 -5.48 15.20
CA TYR A 12 -1.17 -4.13 14.67
C TYR A 12 -0.57 -3.21 15.72
N ILE A 13 0.61 -2.67 15.41
CA ILE A 13 1.40 -1.84 16.33
C ILE A 13 1.69 -0.48 15.68
N ARG A 14 1.22 0.59 16.31
CA ARG A 14 1.53 1.98 15.99
C ARG A 14 1.83 2.76 17.27
N PRO A 15 2.49 3.92 17.20
CA PRO A 15 2.70 4.76 18.37
C PRO A 15 1.37 5.06 19.09
N GLY A 16 1.21 4.52 20.31
CA GLY A 16 0.01 4.70 21.13
C GLY A 16 -1.19 3.83 20.76
N ILE A 17 -1.06 2.86 19.85
CA ILE A 17 -2.12 1.92 19.45
C ILE A 17 -1.53 0.51 19.37
N TYR A 18 -2.08 -0.40 20.15
CA TYR A 18 -1.79 -1.83 20.08
C TYR A 18 -3.10 -2.59 19.95
N VAL A 19 -3.22 -3.39 18.88
CA VAL A 19 -4.38 -4.21 18.59
C VAL A 19 -3.91 -5.62 18.25
N LEU A 20 -4.47 -6.62 18.93
CA LEU A 20 -4.26 -8.03 18.64
C LEU A 20 -5.58 -8.62 18.14
N PHE A 21 -5.55 -9.18 16.95
CA PHE A 21 -6.68 -9.90 16.36
C PHE A 21 -6.80 -11.30 16.95
N ASN A 22 -8.00 -11.87 16.96
CA ASN A 22 -8.25 -13.21 17.50
C ASN A 22 -7.69 -14.32 16.58
N GLN A 23 -7.87 -15.59 16.97
CA GLN A 23 -7.46 -16.76 16.16
C GLN A 23 -8.11 -16.85 14.78
N ASN A 24 -9.24 -16.18 14.58
CA ASN A 24 -9.98 -16.14 13.31
C ASN A 24 -9.65 -14.89 12.49
N GLY A 25 -8.86 -13.96 13.05
CA GLY A 25 -8.56 -12.68 12.45
C GLY A 25 -9.65 -11.63 12.62
N ASP A 26 -10.56 -11.78 13.58
CA ASP A 26 -11.57 -10.77 13.89
C ASP A 26 -11.13 -9.86 15.05
N PHE A 27 -11.50 -8.59 14.94
CA PHE A 27 -11.34 -7.59 16.00
C PHE A 27 -12.56 -6.66 16.04
N THR A 28 -12.95 -6.22 17.23
CA THR A 28 -14.10 -5.33 17.39
C THR A 28 -13.78 -4.24 18.40
N THR A 29 -14.10 -2.99 18.06
CA THR A 29 -13.83 -1.84 18.91
C THR A 29 -14.89 -0.75 18.77
N THR A 30 -14.94 0.13 19.77
CA THR A 30 -15.72 1.37 19.78
C THR A 30 -14.82 2.61 19.83
N ASP A 31 -13.50 2.45 19.86
CA ASP A 31 -12.55 3.55 19.99
C ASP A 31 -12.27 4.22 18.64
N ASP A 32 -12.71 5.47 18.47
CA ASP A 32 -12.59 6.21 17.20
C ASP A 32 -11.13 6.33 16.70
N LYS A 33 -10.17 6.44 17.63
CA LYS A 33 -8.73 6.49 17.28
C LYS A 33 -8.23 5.19 16.68
N VAL A 34 -8.71 4.06 17.20
CA VAL A 34 -8.35 2.73 16.71
C VAL A 34 -9.01 2.49 15.37
N ILE A 35 -10.30 2.85 15.26
CA ILE A 35 -11.08 2.78 14.01
C ILE A 35 -10.37 3.54 12.89
N ALA A 36 -10.00 4.81 13.11
CA ALA A 36 -9.30 5.61 12.11
C ALA A 36 -7.93 5.03 11.69
N ALA A 37 -7.23 4.37 12.63
CA ALA A 37 -5.95 3.73 12.33
C ALA A 37 -6.11 2.44 11.50
N LEU A 38 -7.16 1.65 11.77
CA LEU A 38 -7.46 0.41 11.07
C LEU A 38 -8.05 0.68 9.68
N ASP A 39 -8.91 1.70 9.53
CA ASP A 39 -9.45 2.14 8.22
C ASP A 39 -8.32 2.58 7.27
N GLY A 40 -7.25 3.19 7.80
CA GLY A 40 -6.06 3.57 7.02
C GLY A 40 -5.10 2.43 6.70
N ALA A 41 -5.36 1.20 7.16
CA ALA A 41 -4.49 0.04 6.99
C ALA A 41 -4.91 -0.88 5.83
N ALA A 42 -5.85 -0.43 4.98
CA ALA A 42 -6.15 -1.10 3.72
C ALA A 42 -4.87 -1.28 2.87
N PRO A 43 -4.69 -2.42 2.18
CA PRO A 43 -5.64 -3.51 1.98
C PRO A 43 -5.59 -4.64 3.02
N PHE A 44 -4.78 -4.52 4.08
CA PHE A 44 -4.48 -5.64 4.98
C PHE A 44 -5.56 -5.87 6.05
N ILE A 45 -6.25 -4.80 6.46
CA ILE A 45 -7.31 -4.84 7.46
C ILE A 45 -8.58 -4.34 6.78
N GLU A 46 -9.62 -5.17 6.79
CA GLU A 46 -10.89 -4.88 6.15
C GLU A 46 -11.97 -4.65 7.20
N ARG A 47 -12.81 -3.64 6.99
CA ARG A 47 -13.94 -3.34 7.86
C ARG A 47 -15.17 -4.11 7.38
N VAL A 48 -15.83 -4.82 8.29
CA VAL A 48 -16.93 -5.76 7.99
C VAL A 48 -18.28 -5.25 8.50
N ASP A 49 -18.31 -4.26 9.41
CA ASP A 49 -19.58 -3.69 9.91
C ASP A 49 -20.31 -2.81 8.90
N VAL A 50 -19.59 -2.30 7.90
CA VAL A 50 -20.19 -1.56 6.79
C VAL A 50 -20.35 -2.58 5.68
N GLU A 51 -21.59 -2.88 5.30
CA GLU A 51 -21.85 -3.64 4.08
C GLU A 51 -21.09 -2.93 2.97
N LYS A 52 -20.02 -3.57 2.50
CA LYS A 52 -19.14 -3.06 1.46
C LYS A 52 -20.03 -2.74 0.28
N ALA A 53 -20.35 -1.46 0.08
CA ALA A 53 -20.93 -1.02 -1.15
C ALA A 53 -19.87 -1.36 -2.20
N GLU A 54 -20.14 -2.40 -2.97
CA GLU A 54 -19.35 -2.81 -4.12
C GLU A 54 -19.41 -1.66 -5.14
N GLU A 55 -18.61 -0.61 -4.93
CA GLU A 55 -18.28 0.34 -5.97
C GLU A 55 -16.91 -0.03 -6.52
N VAL A 56 -16.99 -0.85 -7.57
CA VAL A 56 -16.20 -0.76 -8.80
C VAL A 56 -14.72 -0.42 -8.56
N ALA A 57 -13.91 -1.46 -8.38
CA ALA A 57 -12.55 -1.41 -8.91
C ALA A 57 -12.69 -1.25 -10.42
N GLU A 58 -12.61 0.00 -10.87
CA GLU A 58 -12.47 0.43 -12.25
C GLU A 58 -11.23 -0.27 -12.82
N GLU A 59 -11.42 -1.43 -13.44
CA GLU A 59 -10.46 -2.08 -14.31
C GLU A 59 -10.32 -1.20 -15.56
N THR A 60 -9.51 -0.14 -15.46
CA THR A 60 -9.08 0.62 -16.63
C THR A 60 -8.01 -0.18 -17.37
N VAL A 61 -8.50 -0.97 -18.32
CA VAL A 61 -8.04 -1.14 -19.71
C VAL A 61 -6.53 -0.99 -19.95
N ILE A 62 -5.90 -2.08 -20.37
CA ILE A 62 -5.01 -2.05 -21.54
C ILE A 62 -5.29 -3.28 -22.41
N GLU A 63 -6.18 -3.13 -23.38
CA GLU A 63 -6.26 -4.04 -24.53
C GLU A 63 -4.98 -3.89 -25.37
N PRO A 64 -4.27 -4.96 -25.76
CA PRO A 64 -3.17 -4.84 -26.72
C PRO A 64 -3.73 -4.86 -28.15
N VAL A 65 -4.08 -3.68 -28.68
CA VAL A 65 -4.39 -3.53 -30.12
C VAL A 65 -3.15 -3.06 -30.88
N VAL A 66 -2.42 -4.04 -31.41
CA VAL A 66 -1.89 -4.12 -32.79
C VAL A 66 -1.08 -2.92 -33.35
N SER A 67 0.21 -3.21 -33.58
CA SER A 67 1.09 -2.79 -34.69
C SER A 67 1.67 -1.37 -34.74
N VAL A 68 3.01 -1.28 -34.60
CA VAL A 68 3.91 -0.62 -35.57
C VAL A 68 5.24 -1.39 -35.61
N GLU A 69 5.54 -1.99 -36.75
CA GLU A 69 6.88 -2.43 -37.14
C GLU A 69 7.78 -1.22 -37.43
N VAL A 70 9.10 -1.45 -37.40
CA VAL A 70 10.17 -0.73 -38.12
C VAL A 70 11.06 0.23 -37.30
N ALA A 71 12.37 -0.01 -37.52
CA ALA A 71 13.57 0.78 -37.27
C ALA A 71 14.13 0.74 -35.84
N GLU A 72 15.12 -0.12 -35.56
CA GLU A 72 16.54 -0.01 -35.95
C GLU A 72 17.33 0.87 -34.97
N GLU A 73 18.22 0.17 -34.26
CA GLU A 73 19.57 0.58 -33.82
C GLU A 73 19.75 1.93 -33.08
N VAL A 74 20.31 1.86 -31.87
CA VAL A 74 21.67 2.34 -31.57
C VAL A 74 21.95 2.10 -30.09
N VAL A 75 22.87 1.17 -29.87
CA VAL A 75 23.64 0.97 -28.65
C VAL A 75 24.50 2.21 -28.41
N THR A 76 24.46 2.78 -27.21
CA THR A 76 25.67 3.33 -26.55
C THR A 76 25.40 3.55 -25.07
N GLU A 77 25.92 2.64 -24.23
CA GLU A 77 26.52 3.06 -22.95
C GLU A 77 27.79 3.88 -23.27
N PRO A 78 28.18 4.83 -22.40
CA PRO A 78 29.25 4.46 -21.49
C PRO A 78 29.10 4.97 -20.05
N GLU A 79 29.73 4.18 -19.19
CA GLU A 79 29.92 4.22 -17.74
C GLU A 79 30.81 5.42 -17.26
N PRO A 80 31.26 5.53 -15.98
CA PRO A 80 31.02 6.70 -15.11
C PRO A 80 32.29 7.45 -14.66
N GLU A 81 32.22 8.76 -14.36
CA GLU A 81 33.30 9.47 -13.63
C GLU A 81 32.73 10.57 -12.70
N VAL A 82 32.81 10.44 -11.36
CA VAL A 82 33.90 10.81 -10.41
C VAL A 82 33.62 12.16 -9.69
N LYS A 83 33.55 12.10 -8.35
CA LYS A 83 33.45 13.19 -7.33
C LYS A 83 34.74 14.06 -7.33
N PRO A 84 35.06 14.98 -6.36
CA PRO A 84 34.33 15.57 -5.23
C PRO A 84 34.57 17.11 -5.03
N GLU A 85 34.08 17.62 -3.90
CA GLU A 85 34.69 18.70 -3.09
C GLU A 85 34.51 20.17 -3.54
N SER A 86 33.74 20.93 -2.75
CA SER A 86 34.06 22.34 -2.52
C SER A 86 33.91 22.72 -1.06
N ARG A 87 35.07 22.75 -0.40
CA ARG A 87 35.41 23.58 0.76
C ARG A 87 35.16 25.07 0.46
N ARG A 88 34.57 25.79 1.41
CA ARG A 88 34.98 27.17 1.80
C ARG A 88 34.39 27.43 3.19
N LYS A 89 35.21 27.45 4.26
CA LYS A 89 35.99 28.60 4.80
C LYS A 89 35.04 29.76 5.16
N LYS A 90 35.13 30.42 6.30
CA LYS A 90 35.95 30.36 7.51
C LYS A 90 35.26 31.30 8.49
#